data_AF-A0A3M6R923-F1
#
_entry.id   AF-A0A3M6R923-F1
#
_cell.length_a   1.000
_cell.length_b   1.000
_cell.length_c   1.000
_cell.angle_alpha   90.00
_cell.angle_beta   90.00
_cell.angle_gamma   90.00
#
_symmetry.space_group_name_H-M   'P 1'
#
loop_
_entity.id
_entity.type
_entity.pdbx_description
1 polymer ?
#
loop_
_entity_poly.entity_id
_entity_poly.type
_entity_poly.pdbx_seq_one_letter_code
_entity_poly.pdbx_strand_id
1 'polypeptide(L)'
;MVQTPLLDMSVHAESRHLPLSDTQDDFTLWRHFVEVDAADDEITFQAFLAALARLVAALRARGLRVVAACDFEEQLEAAVQAGLAAEGRP
;
A
#
# COMPACT_ATOMS: atom_id res chain seq x y z
N MET A 1 14.35 -22.28 -6.74
CA MET A 1 13.08 -21.72 -7.24
C MET A 1 13.26 -20.21 -7.26
N VAL A 2 13.08 -19.57 -8.40
CA VAL A 2 13.07 -18.10 -8.47
C VAL A 2 11.71 -17.66 -7.93
N GLN A 3 11.69 -16.81 -6.91
CA GLN A 3 10.44 -16.21 -6.44
C GLN A 3 10.11 -15.06 -7.38
N THR A 4 8.94 -15.11 -8.01
CA THR A 4 8.44 -14.01 -8.84
C THR A 4 7.93 -12.91 -7.92
N PRO A 5 8.41 -11.66 -8.05
CA PRO A 5 7.85 -10.53 -7.31
C PRO A 5 6.40 -10.30 -7.71
N LEU A 6 5.55 -9.92 -6.75
CA LEU A 6 4.14 -9.57 -7.01
C LEU A 6 3.91 -8.06 -7.13
N LEU A 7 4.77 -7.28 -6.49
CA LEU A 7 4.69 -5.83 -6.41
C LEU A 7 6.00 -5.26 -6.92
N ASP A 8 5.92 -4.28 -7.81
CA ASP A 8 7.00 -3.34 -8.06
C ASP A 8 6.72 -2.05 -7.29
N MET A 9 7.73 -1.47 -6.66
CA MET A 9 7.55 -0.39 -5.71
C MET A 9 8.61 0.70 -5.88
N SER A 10 8.16 1.93 -6.05
CA SER A 10 8.99 3.13 -6.03
C SER A 10 8.70 3.96 -4.78
N VAL A 11 9.73 4.28 -4.01
CA VAL A 11 9.60 5.05 -2.76
C VAL A 11 10.02 6.48 -3.02
N HIS A 12 9.13 7.41 -2.69
CA HIS A 12 9.31 8.84 -2.94
C HIS A 12 9.44 9.59 -1.62
N ALA A 13 10.42 10.49 -1.56
CA ALA A 13 10.63 11.42 -0.46
C ALA A 13 10.77 12.83 -1.07
N GLU A 14 9.66 13.57 -1.09
CA GLU A 14 9.58 14.88 -1.70
C GLU A 14 10.07 15.97 -0.75
N SER A 15 11.08 16.72 -1.17
CA SER A 15 11.61 17.89 -0.45
C SER A 15 11.23 19.19 -1.15
N ARG A 16 9.95 19.37 -1.51
CA ARG A 16 9.44 20.61 -2.11
C ARG A 16 9.37 21.73 -1.07
N HIS A 17 9.36 22.98 -1.55
CA HIS A 17 9.20 24.19 -0.73
C HIS A 17 7.74 24.46 -0.30
N LEU A 18 6.79 23.62 -0.74
CA LEU A 18 5.41 23.65 -0.28
C LEU A 18 5.32 23.00 1.11
N PRO A 19 4.33 23.38 1.95
CA PRO A 19 4.11 22.73 3.23
C PRO A 19 3.55 21.32 3.03
N LEU A 20 4.45 20.37 2.76
CA LEU A 20 4.14 18.95 2.65
C LEU A 20 4.02 18.32 4.04
N SER A 21 3.00 17.49 4.23
CA SER A 21 2.77 16.74 5.46
C SER A 21 2.08 15.41 5.16
N ASP A 22 2.58 14.34 5.76
CA ASP A 22 1.98 13.00 5.69
C ASP A 22 0.64 12.91 6.45
N THR A 23 0.19 14.02 7.04
CA THR A 23 -1.12 14.12 7.70
C THR A 23 -2.24 14.62 6.80
N GLN A 24 -1.95 15.05 5.57
CA GLN A 24 -2.92 15.62 4.65
C GLN A 24 -3.77 14.53 3.99
N ASP A 25 -4.96 14.88 3.52
CA ASP A 25 -5.83 13.92 2.83
C ASP A 25 -5.49 13.80 1.33
N ASP A 26 -4.96 14.87 0.74
CA ASP A 26 -4.50 14.87 -0.65
C ASP A 26 -3.06 14.31 -0.74
N PHE A 27 -2.92 13.15 -1.38
CA PHE A 27 -1.64 12.47 -1.52
C PHE A 27 -0.60 13.27 -2.29
N THR A 28 -1.02 14.21 -3.16
CA THR A 28 -0.10 15.08 -3.91
C THR A 28 0.64 16.08 -3.00
N LEU A 29 0.20 16.19 -1.74
CA LEU A 29 0.80 17.02 -0.70
C LEU A 29 1.59 16.21 0.34
N TRP A 30 1.69 14.89 0.19
CA TRP A 30 2.46 14.07 1.12
C TRP A 30 3.96 14.26 0.92
N ARG A 31 4.71 14.19 2.02
CA ARG A 31 6.17 14.25 1.96
C ARG A 31 6.73 12.89 1.56
N HIS A 32 6.11 11.82 2.01
CA HIS A 32 6.51 10.46 1.70
C HIS A 32 5.33 9.66 1.15
N PHE A 33 5.53 9.03 0.00
CA PHE A 33 4.57 8.09 -0.57
C PHE A 33 5.30 6.98 -1.32
N VAL A 34 4.58 5.89 -1.57
CA VAL A 34 5.07 4.75 -2.33
C VAL A 34 4.14 4.55 -3.50
N GLU A 35 4.69 4.59 -4.71
CA GLU A 35 3.99 4.13 -5.91
C GLU A 35 4.16 2.61 -5.99
N VAL A 36 3.06 1.89 -6.20
CA VAL A 36 3.05 0.43 -6.22
C VAL A 36 2.29 -0.05 -7.43
N ASP A 37 2.95 -0.85 -8.25
CA ASP A 37 2.40 -1.47 -9.45
C ASP A 37 2.50 -3.00 -9.36
N ALA A 38 1.76 -3.68 -10.23
CA ALA A 38 1.98 -5.10 -10.46
C ALA A 38 3.37 -5.29 -11.09
N ALA A 39 4.15 -6.24 -10.57
CA ALA A 39 5.52 -6.47 -11.07
C ALA A 39 5.59 -7.02 -12.50
N ASP A 40 4.47 -7.52 -13.04
CA ASP A 40 4.34 -8.09 -14.38
C ASP A 40 2.87 -8.04 -14.82
N ASP A 41 2.63 -7.95 -16.14
CA ASP A 41 1.29 -7.91 -16.76
C ASP A 41 0.46 -9.19 -16.53
N GLU A 42 1.10 -10.33 -16.25
CA GLU A 42 0.42 -11.59 -15.95
C GLU A 42 -0.20 -11.63 -14.54
N ILE A 43 0.15 -10.67 -13.67
CA ILE A 43 -0.35 -10.63 -12.30
C ILE A 43 -1.80 -10.15 -12.30
N THR A 44 -2.70 -11.07 -11.92
CA THR A 44 -4.11 -10.73 -11.76
C THR A 44 -4.31 -9.65 -10.68
N PHE A 45 -5.33 -8.80 -10.87
CA PHE A 45 -5.72 -7.80 -9.88
C PHE A 45 -5.96 -8.41 -8.49
N GLN A 46 -6.53 -9.62 -8.39
CA GLN A 46 -6.77 -10.28 -7.11
C GLN A 46 -5.47 -10.66 -6.39
N ALA A 47 -4.46 -11.13 -7.12
CA ALA A 47 -3.14 -11.42 -6.56
C ALA A 47 -2.42 -10.14 -6.12
N PHE A 48 -2.50 -9.09 -6.94
CA PHE A 48 -1.99 -7.75 -6.62
C PHE A 48 -2.64 -7.16 -5.36
N LEU A 49 -3.97 -7.15 -5.30
CA LEU A 49 -4.76 -6.68 -4.17
C LEU A 49 -4.43 -7.44 -2.88
N ALA A 50 -4.31 -8.77 -2.95
CA ALA A 50 -3.92 -9.58 -1.79
C ALA A 50 -2.49 -9.28 -1.31
N ALA A 51 -1.55 -9.03 -2.24
CA ALA A 51 -0.19 -8.64 -1.90
C ALA A 51 -0.14 -7.25 -1.26
N LEU A 52 -0.87 -6.27 -1.81
CA LEU A 52 -1.03 -4.94 -1.23
C LEU A 52 -1.64 -4.98 0.17
N ALA A 53 -2.71 -5.76 0.36
CA ALA A 53 -3.35 -5.90 1.66
C ALA A 53 -2.39 -6.43 2.73
N ARG A 54 -1.56 -7.42 2.37
CA ARG A 54 -0.50 -7.94 3.26
C ARG A 54 0.56 -6.88 3.56
N LEU A 55 0.98 -6.10 2.57
CA LEU A 55 1.93 -5.01 2.77
C LEU A 55 1.38 -3.96 3.74
N VAL A 56 0.16 -3.48 3.50
CA VAL A 56 -0.51 -2.48 4.36
C VAL A 56 -0.67 -3.00 5.79
N ALA A 57 -1.18 -4.23 5.96
CA ALA A 57 -1.30 -4.87 7.26
C ALA A 57 0.05 -4.95 8.00
N ALA A 58 1.11 -5.34 7.29
CA ALA A 58 2.45 -5.48 7.84
C ALA A 58 3.10 -4.13 8.24
N LEU A 59 2.79 -3.05 7.51
CA LEU A 59 3.24 -1.69 7.85
C LEU A 59 2.47 -1.15 9.06
N ARG A 60 1.15 -1.32 9.10
CA ARG A 60 0.30 -0.95 10.25
C ARG A 60 0.70 -1.71 11.51
N ALA A 61 1.00 -3.00 11.41
CA ALA A 61 1.51 -3.80 12.53
C ALA A 61 2.86 -3.31 13.09
N ARG A 62 3.62 -2.52 12.30
CA ARG A 62 4.86 -1.84 12.75
C ARG A 62 4.59 -0.45 13.35
N GLY A 63 3.32 -0.05 13.51
CA GLY A 63 2.92 1.25 14.03
C GLY A 63 2.97 2.38 13.01
N LEU A 64 3.16 2.08 11.71
CA LEU A 64 3.14 3.10 10.67
C LEU A 64 1.69 3.44 10.30
N ARG A 65 1.40 4.74 10.18
CA ARG A 65 0.15 5.20 9.56
C ARG A 65 0.29 5.03 8.04
N VAL A 66 -0.58 4.21 7.47
CA VAL A 66 -0.65 3.98 6.02
C VAL A 66 -2.03 4.36 5.53
N VAL A 67 -2.08 5.25 4.55
CA VAL A 67 -3.28 5.69 3.85
C VAL A 67 -3.12 5.26 2.40
N ALA A 68 -4.14 4.60 1.85
CA ALA A 68 -4.18 4.27 0.43
C ALA A 68 -4.71 5.48 -0.35
N ALA A 69 -4.12 5.74 -1.50
CA ALA A 69 -4.55 6.75 -2.45
C ALA A 69 -4.66 6.09 -3.83
N CYS A 70 -5.79 5.43 -4.11
CA CYS A 70 -6.02 4.68 -5.35
C CYS A 70 -7.52 4.47 -5.63
N ASP A 71 -7.86 4.12 -6.87
CA ASP A 71 -9.27 3.96 -7.30
C ASP A 71 -10.03 2.81 -6.62
N PHE A 72 -9.36 1.99 -5.82
CA PHE A 72 -9.90 0.82 -5.15
C PHE A 72 -9.63 0.81 -3.63
N GLU A 73 -9.49 1.99 -3.02
CA GLU A 73 -9.26 2.20 -1.58
C GLU A 73 -10.15 1.33 -0.68
N GLU A 74 -11.47 1.35 -0.92
CA GLU A 74 -12.43 0.58 -0.11
C GLU A 74 -12.20 -0.93 -0.22
N GLN A 75 -11.88 -1.42 -1.42
CA GLN A 75 -11.62 -2.83 -1.68
C GLN A 75 -10.32 -3.28 -1.00
N LEU A 76 -9.30 -2.42 -1.00
CA LEU A 76 -8.05 -2.66 -0.31
C LEU A 76 -8.24 -2.70 1.20
N GLU A 77 -8.97 -1.75 1.78
CA GLU A 77 -9.24 -1.76 3.22
C GLU A 77 -10.01 -3.02 3.63
N ALA A 78 -11.04 -3.41 2.87
CA ALA A 78 -11.77 -4.66 3.12
C ALA A 78 -10.85 -5.90 3.07
N ALA A 79 -9.94 -5.96 2.10
CA ALA A 79 -8.97 -7.05 1.98
C ALA A 79 -7.96 -7.08 3.15
N VAL A 80 -7.52 -5.91 3.64
CA VAL A 80 -6.67 -5.79 4.84
C VAL A 80 -7.38 -6.36 6.06
N GLN A 81 -8.63 -5.93 6.30
CA GLN A 81 -9.42 -6.39 7.45
C GLN A 81 -9.69 -7.90 7.39
N ALA A 82 -10.03 -8.43 6.21
CA ALA A 82 -10.23 -9.86 6.01
C ALA A 82 -8.94 -10.66 6.28
N GLY A 83 -7.78 -10.15 5.85
CA GLY A 83 -6.48 -10.76 6.11
C GLY A 83 -6.13 -10.80 7.60
N LEU A 84 -6.33 -9.68 8.31
CA LEU A 84 -6.08 -9.60 9.76
C LEU A 84 -6.96 -10.58 10.54
N ALA A 85 -8.26 -10.64 10.21
CA ALA A 85 -9.21 -11.56 10.82
C ALA A 85 -8.82 -13.04 10.59
N ALA A 86 -8.32 -13.39 9.41
CA ALA A 86 -7.86 -14.74 9.09
C ALA A 86 -6.58 -15.13 9.84
N GLU A 87 -5.71 -14.16 10.16
CA GLU A 87 -4.47 -14.35 10.92
C GLU A 87 -4.67 -14.30 12.44
N GLY A 88 -5.90 -14.08 12.92
CA GLY A 88 -6.22 -13.95 14.35
C GLY A 88 -5.64 -12.68 14.99
N ARG A 89 -5.32 -11.67 14.18
CA ARG A 89 -4.92 -10.35 14.66
C ARG A 89 -6.14 -9.42 14.58
N PRO A 90 -6.48 -8.71 15.68
CA PRO A 90 -7.59 -7.75 15.68
C PRO A 90 -7.31 -6.57 14.75
#